data_AF-X1JZQ4-F1
#
_entry.id   AF-X1JZQ4-F1
#
_cell.length_a   1.000
_cell.length_b   1.000
_cell.length_c   1.000
_cell.angle_alpha   90.00
_cell.angle_beta   90.00
_cell.angle_gamma   90.00
#
_symmetry.space_group_name_H-M   'P 1'
#
loop_
_entity.id
_entity.type
_entity.pdbx_description
1 polymer ?
#
loop_
_entity_poly.entity_id
_entity_poly.type
_entity_poly.pdbx_seq_one_letter_code
_entity_poly.pdbx_strand_id
1 'polypeptide(L)' 'TISVADSGSGMSEDVQKKMFEPFFTTKEPTRNGLGATVAYGILKNHGAKIKVSSAPEKGTTFVINLPMKQMPRCGGKN' A
#
# COMPACT_ATOMS: atom_id res chain seq x y z
N THR A 1 7.09 -6.03 8.78
CA THR A 1 6.29 -4.85 8.38
C THR A 1 7.15 -3.93 7.56
N ILE A 2 6.58 -3.34 6.52
CA ILE A 2 7.25 -2.38 5.63
C ILE A 2 6.46 -1.07 5.70
N SER A 3 7.14 0.06 5.83
CA SER A 3 6.53 1.39 5.84
C SER A 3 7.14 2.24 4.74
N VAL A 4 6.30 2.95 3.99
CA VAL A 4 6.71 3.90 2.96
C VAL A 4 6.02 5.22 3.25
N ALA A 5 6.80 6.28 3.45
CA ALA A 5 6.30 7.61 3.76
C ALA A 5 6.82 8.62 2.75
N ASP A 6 5.98 9.58 2.39
CA ASP A 6 6.31 10.76 1.61
C ASP A 6 5.81 12.02 2.30
N SER A 7 6.36 13.16 1.92
CA SER A 7 5.97 14.51 2.38
C SER A 7 5.32 15.32 1.26
N GLY A 8 4.59 14.67 0.35
CA GLY A 8 3.91 15.31 -0.78
C GLY A 8 2.57 15.95 -0.40
N SER A 9 1.72 16.18 -1.40
CA SER A 9 0.41 16.85 -1.23
C SER A 9 -0.60 16.07 -0.39
N GLY A 10 -0.35 14.79 -0.13
CA GLY A 10 -1.32 13.91 0.53
C GLY A 10 -2.64 13.77 -0.25
N MET A 11 -3.68 13.30 0.43
CA MET A 11 -4.99 12.97 -0.16
C MET A 11 -6.15 13.29 0.79
N SER A 12 -7.28 13.74 0.24
CA SER A 12 -8.55 13.81 0.96
C SER A 12 -9.13 12.42 1.21
N GLU A 13 -10.10 12.31 2.12
CA GLU A 13 -10.76 11.04 2.43
C GLU A 13 -11.42 10.40 1.20
N ASP A 14 -12.01 11.21 0.31
CA ASP A 14 -12.67 10.70 -0.89
C ASP A 14 -11.68 10.14 -1.91
N VAL A 15 -10.51 10.76 -2.04
CA VAL A 15 -9.42 10.23 -2.86
C VAL A 15 -8.89 8.94 -2.24
N GLN A 16 -8.71 8.88 -0.92
CA GLN A 16 -8.25 7.67 -0.22
C GLN A 16 -9.21 6.48 -0.41
N LYS A 17 -10.53 6.71 -0.47
CA LYS A 17 -11.53 5.65 -0.73
C LYS A 17 -11.40 5.08 -2.16
N LYS A 18 -11.02 5.91 -3.12
CA LYS A 18 -10.97 5.56 -4.56
C LYS A 18 -9.58 5.22 -5.08
N MET A 19 -8.50 5.50 -4.33
CA MET A 19 -7.12 5.42 -4.82
C MET A 19 -6.66 4.05 -5.32
N PHE A 20 -7.38 2.97 -4.96
CA PHE A 20 -7.11 1.61 -5.44
C PHE A 20 -8.04 1.17 -6.58
N GLU A 21 -9.04 1.97 -6.95
CA GLU A 21 -9.92 1.70 -8.08
C GLU A 21 -9.12 1.75 -9.40
N PRO A 22 -9.29 0.77 -10.30
CA PRO A 22 -8.65 0.80 -11.60
C PRO A 22 -8.93 2.12 -12.34
N PHE A 23 -7.90 2.69 -12.96
CA PHE A 23 -7.96 3.93 -13.76
C PHE A 23 -8.27 5.21 -13.00
N PHE A 24 -8.50 5.17 -11.69
CA PHE A 24 -8.67 6.38 -10.89
C PHE A 24 -7.33 7.13 -10.74
N THR A 25 -7.34 8.45 -11.01
CA THR A 25 -6.17 9.31 -10.86
C THR A 25 -6.60 10.74 -10.54
N THR A 26 -5.82 11.43 -9.70
CA THR A 26 -5.91 12.88 -9.47
C THR A 26 -4.86 13.66 -10.26
N LYS A 27 -4.03 12.95 -11.04
CA LYS A 27 -2.97 13.52 -11.87
C LYS A 27 -3.44 13.73 -13.30
N GLU A 28 -2.57 14.36 -14.09
CA GLU A 28 -2.77 14.65 -15.51
C GLU A 28 -3.35 13.47 -16.32
N PRO A 29 -4.15 13.75 -17.37
CA PRO A 29 -4.81 12.72 -18.20
C PRO A 29 -3.87 11.68 -18.81
N THR A 30 -2.58 11.99 -18.96
CA THR A 30 -1.55 11.07 -19.48
C THR A 30 -1.12 9.99 -18.47
N ARG A 31 -1.62 10.03 -17.23
CA ARG A 31 -1.33 9.05 -16.18
C ARG A 31 -2.52 8.11 -16.00
N ASN A 32 -2.34 6.84 -16.33
CA ASN A 32 -3.42 5.85 -16.39
C ASN A 32 -4.01 5.40 -15.04
N GLY A 33 -3.49 5.86 -13.89
CA GLY A 33 -4.04 5.47 -12.57
C GLY A 33 -3.89 3.99 -12.17
N LEU A 34 -3.05 3.20 -12.86
CA LEU A 34 -2.98 1.74 -12.62
C LEU A 34 -1.97 1.29 -11.55
N GLY A 35 -0.97 2.13 -11.23
CA GLY A 35 0.13 1.72 -10.34
C GLY A 35 -0.32 1.29 -8.94
N ALA A 36 -1.18 2.10 -8.31
CA ALA A 36 -1.71 1.81 -6.97
C ALA A 36 -2.61 0.57 -6.97
N THR A 37 -3.47 0.41 -7.99
CA THR A 37 -4.34 -0.75 -8.16
C THR A 37 -3.53 -2.04 -8.30
N VAL A 38 -2.50 -2.06 -9.14
CA VAL A 38 -1.64 -3.23 -9.35
C VAL A 38 -0.88 -3.59 -8.07
N ALA A 39 -0.27 -2.61 -7.40
CA ALA A 39 0.44 -2.84 -6.14
C ALA A 39 -0.50 -3.39 -5.05
N TYR A 40 -1.71 -2.83 -4.93
CA TYR A 40 -2.72 -3.32 -4.00
C TYR A 40 -3.13 -4.76 -4.30
N GLY A 41 -3.34 -5.10 -5.58
CA GLY A 41 -3.64 -6.47 -6.02
C GLY A 41 -2.53 -7.46 -5.67
N ILE A 42 -1.27 -7.12 -5.95
CA ILE A 42 -0.10 -7.94 -5.60
C ILE A 42 -0.06 -8.19 -4.09
N LEU A 43 -0.15 -7.13 -3.28
CA LEU A 43 -0.10 -7.22 -1.82
C LEU A 43 -1.25 -8.05 -1.26
N LYS A 44 -2.48 -7.83 -1.75
CA LYS A 44 -3.67 -8.59 -1.34
C LYS A 44 -3.52 -10.07 -1.67
N ASN A 45 -2.99 -10.41 -2.85
CA ASN A 45 -2.74 -11.80 -3.25
C ASN A 45 -1.68 -12.49 -2.37
N HIS A 46 -0.76 -11.73 -1.79
CA HIS A 46 0.22 -12.23 -0.80
C HIS A 46 -0.32 -12.23 0.64
N GLY A 47 -1.62 -11.96 0.85
CA GLY A 47 -2.23 -11.93 2.18
C GLY A 47 -1.83 -10.74 3.04
N ALA A 48 -1.35 -9.66 2.42
CA ALA A 48 -0.92 -8.48 3.15
C ALA A 48 -2.09 -7.72 3.79
N LYS A 49 -1.85 -7.12 4.96
CA LYS A 49 -2.69 -6.07 5.53
C LYS A 49 -2.05 -4.71 5.25
N ILE A 50 -2.80 -3.80 4.64
CA ILE A 50 -2.34 -2.46 4.26
C ILE A 50 -3.10 -1.44 5.11
N LYS A 51 -2.37 -0.49 5.70
CA LYS A 51 -2.93 0.72 6.30
C LYS A 51 -2.40 1.93 5.56
N VAL A 52 -3.26 2.90 5.30
CA VAL A 52 -2.88 4.17 4.67
C VAL A 52 -3.27 5.28 5.65
N SER A 53 -2.34 6.21 5.86
CA SER A 53 -2.59 7.45 6.58
C SER A 53 -2.15 8.60 5.69
N SER A 54 -3.09 9.47 5.34
CA SER A 54 -2.82 10.64 4.49
C SER A 54 -3.71 11.79 4.92
N ALA A 55 -3.19 13.01 4.79
CA ALA A 55 -3.97 14.23 4.93
C ALA A 55 -3.45 15.27 3.92
N PRO A 56 -4.31 16.17 3.41
CA PRO A 56 -3.88 17.23 2.51
C PRO A 56 -2.71 18.03 3.11
N GLU A 57 -1.69 18.29 2.29
CA GLU A 57 -0.46 19.02 2.62
C GLU A 57 0.41 18.38 3.73
N LYS A 58 0.15 17.12 4.11
CA LYS A 58 0.94 16.38 5.12
C LYS A 58 1.64 15.13 4.57
N GLY A 59 1.48 14.84 3.28
CA GLY A 59 2.00 13.63 2.66
C GLY A 59 1.19 12.38 2.96
N THR A 60 1.78 11.22 2.70
CA THR A 60 1.14 9.91 2.86
C THR A 60 2.09 8.90 3.48
N THR A 61 1.56 8.02 4.32
CA THR A 61 2.26 6.85 4.84
C THR A 61 1.47 5.58 4.56
N PHE A 62 2.11 4.62 3.91
CA PHE A 62 1.62 3.26 3.70
C PHE A 62 2.34 2.31 4.66
N VAL A 63 1.58 1.51 5.39
CA VAL A 63 2.10 0.46 6.27
C VAL A 63 1.59 -0.90 5.78
N ILE A 64 2.52 -1.75 5.37
CA ILE A 64 2.27 -3.05 4.75
C ILE A 64 2.75 -4.14 5.71
N ASN A 65 1.84 -5.04 6.08
CA ASN A 65 2.13 -6.20 6.91
C ASN A 65 1.92 -7.47 6.08
N LEU A 66 3.02 -8.13 5.71
CA LEU A 66 2.99 -9.41 5.02
C LEU A 66 3.01 -10.57 6.04
N PRO A 67 2.26 -11.66 5.80
CA PRO A 67 2.37 -12.88 6.59
C PRO A 67 3.79 -13.45 6.47
N MET A 68 4.45 -13.69 7.60
CA MET A 68 5.70 -14.45 7.61
C MET A 68 5.37 -15.92 7.83
N LYS A 69 5.78 -16.78 6.90
CA LYS A 69 5.79 -18.22 7.15
C LYS A 69 6.88 -18.48 8.19
N GLN A 70 6.52 -19.02 9.35
CA GLN A 70 7.53 -19.51 10.27
C GLN A 70 8.30 -20.61 9.54
N MET A 71 9.57 -20.36 9.21
CA MET A 71 10.45 -21.47 8.90
C MET A 71 10.57 -22.31 10.17
N PRO A 72 10.43 -23.64 10.08
CA PRO A 72 10.78 -24.49 11.21
C PRO A 72 12.22 -24.11 11.60
N ARG A 73 12.43 -23.73 12.86
CA ARG A 73 13.80 -23.59 13.36
C ARG A 73 14.47 -24.93 13.12
N CYS A 74 15.63 -24.92 12.46
CA CYS A 74 16.41 -26.13 12.24
C CYS A 74 16.58 -26.82 13.60
N GLY A 75 16.03 -28.03 13.73
CA GLY A 75 15.91 -28.71 15.01
C GLY A 75 17.27 -29.01 15.62
N GLY A 76 17.48 -28.60 16.86
CA GLY A 76 18.42 -29.27 17.74
C GLY A 76 17.86 -30.66 18.01
N LYS A 77 18.45 -31.67 17.37
CA LYS A 77 18.28 -33.07 17.76
C LYS A 77 19.00 -33.26 19.10
N ASN A 78 18.28 -33.68 20.13
CA ASN A 78 18.82 -34.38 21.28
C ASN A 78 18.27 -35.80 21.24
#